data_AF-A0A7G1KY92-F1
#
_entry.id   AF-A0A7G1KY92-F1
#
_cell.length_a   1.000
_cell.length_b   1.000
_cell.length_c   1.000
_cell.angle_alpha   90.00
_cell.angle_beta   90.00
_cell.angle_gamma   90.00
#
_symmetry.space_group_name_H-M   'P 1'
#
loop_
_entity.id
_entity.type
_entity.pdbx_description
1 polymer ?
#
loop_
_entity_poly.entity_id
_entity_poly.type
_entity_poly.pdbx_seq_one_letter_code
_entity_poly.pdbx_strand_id
1 'polypeptide(L)'
;MAEGLVWTSLLSLVMKRRVAQSVMSGALSMLKASKNSATWWLPLLEAVAHRALTEIRERLEWAADYLAKNACRTKQRKSIQNRTLEGVLNGLAA
;
A
#
# COMPACT_ATOMS: atom_id res chain seq x y z
N MET A 1 -13.04 15.06 -21.87
CA MET A 1 -13.07 15.41 -20.43
C MET A 1 -13.00 14.16 -19.53
N ALA A 2 -13.95 13.22 -19.64
CA ALA A 2 -13.95 12.00 -18.81
C ALA A 2 -12.70 11.12 -18.97
N GLU A 3 -12.21 10.96 -20.20
CA GLU A 3 -11.05 10.13 -20.49
C GLU A 3 -9.76 10.60 -19.77
N GLY A 4 -9.50 11.91 -19.74
CA GLY A 4 -8.36 12.48 -19.01
C GLY A 4 -8.43 12.24 -17.50
N LEU A 5 -9.63 12.26 -16.92
CA LEU A 5 -9.85 11.92 -15.51
C LEU A 5 -9.61 10.44 -15.23
N VAL A 6 -10.01 9.57 -16.16
CA VAL A 6 -9.75 8.12 -16.07
C VAL A 6 -8.25 7.85 -16.08
N TRP A 7 -7.52 8.41 -17.05
CA TRP A 7 -6.08 8.22 -17.16
C TRP A 7 -5.30 8.78 -15.97
N THR A 8 -5.65 9.98 -15.50
CA THR A 8 -4.98 10.58 -14.32
C THR A 8 -5.27 9.79 -13.04
N SER A 9 -6.48 9.26 -12.87
CA SER A 9 -6.84 8.41 -11.74
C SER A 9 -6.06 7.08 -11.76
N LEU A 10 -5.95 6.45 -12.93
CA LEU A 10 -5.17 5.22 -13.10
C LEU A 10 -3.68 5.46 -12.86
N LEU A 11 -3.13 6.54 -13.39
CA LEU A 11 -1.73 6.92 -13.17
C LEU A 11 -1.47 7.15 -11.68
N SER A 12 -2.33 7.91 -11.00
CA SER A 12 -2.25 8.17 -9.56
C SER A 12 -2.28 6.86 -8.77
N LEU A 13 -3.15 5.92 -9.14
CA LEU A 13 -3.27 4.62 -8.50
C LEU A 13 -1.99 3.77 -8.67
N VAL A 14 -1.45 3.71 -9.90
CA VAL A 14 -0.22 2.97 -10.20
C VAL A 14 0.96 3.55 -9.43
N MET A 15 1.10 4.87 -9.38
CA MET A 15 2.20 5.54 -8.68
C MET A 15 2.16 5.26 -7.17
N LYS A 16 0.99 5.44 -6.53
CA LYS A 16 0.80 5.07 -5.12
C LYS A 16 1.19 3.62 -4.87
N ARG A 17 0.77 2.70 -5.75
CA ARG A 17 1.06 1.27 -5.61
C ARG A 17 2.56 0.99 -5.68
N ARG A 18 3.26 1.58 -6.65
CA ARG A 18 4.69 1.39 -6.82
C ARG A 18 5.47 1.94 -5.64
N VAL A 19 5.14 3.14 -5.17
CA VAL A 19 5.83 3.74 -4.03
C VAL A 19 5.55 2.97 -2.74
N ALA A 20 4.31 2.58 -2.47
CA ALA A 20 3.98 1.79 -1.28
C ALA A 20 4.73 0.44 -1.27
N GLN A 21 4.88 -0.20 -2.43
CA GLN A 21 5.65 -1.43 -2.58
C GLN A 21 7.17 -1.23 -2.48
N SER A 22 7.70 -0.07 -2.85
CA SER A 22 9.13 0.20 -2.75
C SER A 22 9.55 0.54 -1.31
N VAL A 23 8.71 1.26 -0.58
CA VAL A 23 9.01 1.66 0.82
C VAL A 23 8.69 0.56 1.82
N MET A 24 7.86 -0.42 1.45
CA MET A 24 7.51 -1.54 2.31
C MET A 24 7.66 -2.88 1.59
N SER A 25 8.53 -3.73 2.14
CA SER A 25 8.64 -5.14 1.74
C SER A 25 7.74 -6.03 2.60
N GLY A 26 6.94 -6.90 1.98
CA GLY A 26 6.19 -7.95 2.69
C GLY A 26 4.70 -7.70 2.89
N ALA A 27 4.23 -7.76 4.14
CA ALA A 27 2.82 -7.92 4.53
C ALA A 27 1.90 -6.71 4.27
N LEU A 28 2.16 -5.89 3.25
CA LEU A 28 1.34 -4.73 2.90
C LEU A 28 -0.03 -5.15 2.33
N SER A 29 -1.09 -4.53 2.83
CA SER A 29 -2.43 -4.59 2.25
C SER A 29 -2.63 -3.39 1.33
N MET A 30 -2.64 -3.65 0.02
CA MET A 30 -2.83 -2.59 -0.99
C MET A 30 -4.13 -1.82 -0.80
N LEU A 31 -5.20 -2.50 -0.36
CA LEU A 31 -6.49 -1.87 -0.11
C LEU A 31 -6.44 -0.87 1.06
N LYS A 32 -5.71 -1.23 2.13
CA LYS A 32 -5.55 -0.31 3.27
C LYS A 32 -4.70 0.89 2.87
N ALA A 33 -3.57 0.63 2.20
CA ALA A 33 -2.66 1.67 1.71
C ALA A 33 -3.34 2.64 0.73
N SER A 34 -4.24 2.16 -0.12
CA SER A 34 -4.98 3.03 -1.04
C SER A 34 -6.06 3.86 -0.34
N LYS A 35 -6.77 3.28 0.63
CA LYS A 35 -7.87 3.94 1.36
C LYS A 35 -7.38 5.14 2.17
N ASN A 36 -6.22 5.04 2.80
CA ASN A 36 -5.62 6.15 3.57
C ASN A 36 -4.53 6.88 2.78
N SER A 37 -4.55 6.81 1.44
CA SER A 37 -3.48 7.37 0.62
C SER A 37 -3.29 8.86 0.80
N ALA A 38 -4.34 9.65 1.06
CA ALA A 38 -4.21 11.08 1.32
C ALA A 38 -3.22 11.40 2.46
N THR A 39 -3.14 10.55 3.49
CA THR A 39 -2.29 10.79 4.66
C THR A 39 -0.81 10.60 4.35
N TRP A 40 -0.44 9.62 3.54
CA TRP A 40 0.97 9.31 3.28
C TRP A 40 1.48 9.74 1.90
N TRP A 41 0.59 9.85 0.91
CA TRP A 41 0.92 10.19 -0.47
C TRP A 41 1.05 11.70 -0.71
N LEU A 42 0.15 12.49 -0.13
CA LEU A 42 0.15 13.94 -0.35
C LEU A 42 1.44 14.60 0.20
N PRO A 43 1.91 14.27 1.41
CA PRO A 43 3.18 14.80 1.93
C PRO A 43 4.40 14.47 1.07
N LEU A 44 4.38 13.32 0.37
CA LEU A 44 5.43 12.92 -0.57
C LEU A 44 5.38 13.74 -1.86
N LEU A 45 4.18 13.96 -2.41
CA LEU A 45 4.00 14.78 -3.61
C LEU A 45 4.44 16.23 -3.37
N GLU A 46 4.11 16.79 -2.21
CA GLU A 46 4.55 18.14 -1.80
C GLU A 46 6.08 18.25 -1.77
N ALA A 47 6.75 17.30 -1.12
CA ALA A 47 8.22 17.27 -1.08
C ALA A 47 8.85 17.14 -2.47
N VAL A 48 8.26 16.32 -3.35
CA VAL A 48 8.68 16.19 -4.75
C VAL A 48 8.47 17.50 -5.52
N ALA A 49 7.34 18.17 -5.33
CA ALA A 49 7.04 19.45 -5.98
C ALA A 49 8.02 20.55 -5.56
N HIS A 50 8.43 20.57 -4.29
CA HIS A 50 9.44 21.50 -3.77
C HIS A 50 10.88 21.15 -4.16
N ARG A 51 11.13 20.00 -4.81
CA ARG A 51 12.47 19.52 -5.22
C ARG A 51 13.50 19.42 -4.08
N ALA A 52 13.04 19.25 -2.85
CA ALA A 52 13.89 19.14 -1.66
C ALA A 52 14.25 17.67 -1.40
N LEU A 53 15.43 17.22 -1.84
CA LEU A 53 15.85 15.81 -1.74
C LEU A 53 15.87 15.28 -0.29
N THR A 54 16.28 16.11 0.66
CA THR A 54 16.27 15.76 2.09
C THR A 54 14.85 15.54 2.59
N GLU A 55 13.94 16.45 2.27
CA GLU A 55 12.53 16.35 2.64
C GLU A 55 11.87 15.12 1.99
N ILE A 56 12.17 14.83 0.72
CA ILE A 56 11.67 13.63 0.04
C ILE A 56 12.07 12.37 0.80
N ARG A 57 13.34 12.29 1.24
CA ARG A 57 13.83 11.14 2.00
C ARG A 57 13.11 10.99 3.34
N GLU A 58 12.99 12.08 4.10
CA GLU A 58 12.30 12.09 5.39
C GLU A 58 10.83 11.66 5.24
N ARG A 59 10.14 12.16 4.21
CA ARG A 59 8.75 11.79 3.92
C ARG A 59 8.62 10.32 3.49
N LEU A 60 9.62 9.75 2.79
CA LEU A 60 9.63 8.33 2.42
C LEU A 60 9.80 7.43 3.65
N GLU A 61 10.75 7.77 4.53
CA GLU A 61 10.97 7.05 5.79
C GLU A 61 9.72 7.10 6.67
N TRP A 62 9.12 8.28 6.83
CA TRP A 62 7.87 8.43 7.57
C TRP A 62 6.70 7.66 6.93
N ALA A 63 6.58 7.66 5.60
CA ALA A 63 5.54 6.92 4.90
C ALA A 63 5.69 5.41 5.11
N ALA A 64 6.92 4.89 5.13
CA ALA A 64 7.18 3.48 5.43
C ALA A 64 6.67 3.11 6.83
N ASP A 65 7.00 3.91 7.84
CA ASP A 65 6.54 3.73 9.22
C ASP A 65 5.01 3.82 9.36
N TYR A 66 4.40 4.80 8.68
CA TYR A 66 2.97 4.98 8.70
C TYR A 66 2.25 3.76 8.09
N LEU A 67 2.71 3.30 6.92
CA LEU A 67 2.14 2.16 6.23
C LEU A 67 2.35 0.87 7.03
N ALA A 68 3.48 0.71 7.72
CA ALA A 68 3.72 -0.45 8.59
C ALA A 68 2.68 -0.55 9.71
N LYS A 69 2.29 0.57 10.30
CA LYS A 69 1.30 0.64 11.39
C LYS A 69 -0.14 0.48 10.88
N ASN A 70 -0.46 1.07 9.74
CA ASN A 70 -1.85 1.27 9.32
C ASN A 70 -2.28 0.41 8.13
N ALA A 71 -1.34 -0.04 7.31
CA ALA A 71 -1.61 -0.73 6.06
C ALA A 71 -1.14 -2.19 6.03
N CYS A 72 -0.55 -2.72 7.10
CA CYS A 72 -0.25 -4.14 7.20
C CYS A 72 -1.52 -5.01 7.09
N ARG A 73 -1.39 -6.15 6.42
CA ARG A 73 -2.38 -7.21 6.39
C ARG A 73 -2.62 -7.67 7.81
N THR A 74 -3.87 -7.62 8.24
CA THR A 74 -4.24 -8.22 9.51
C THR A 74 -4.06 -9.72 9.38
N LYS A 75 -3.37 -10.40 10.31
CA LYS A 75 -3.43 -11.86 10.40
C LYS A 75 -4.90 -12.23 10.58
N GLN A 76 -5.46 -12.92 9.60
CA GLN A 76 -6.87 -13.28 9.63
C GLN A 76 -7.10 -14.22 10.83
N ARG A 77 -7.95 -13.82 11.77
CA ARG A 77 -8.21 -14.58 13.00
C ARG A 77 -9.00 -15.85 12.62
N LYS A 78 -8.29 -16.96 12.48
CA LYS A 78 -8.73 -18.37 12.58
C LYS A 78 -9.86 -18.91 11.67
N SER A 79 -10.60 -18.14 10.86
CA SER A 79 -11.77 -18.69 10.13
C SER A 79 -11.56 -19.01 8.63
N ILE A 80 -10.37 -18.82 8.06
CA ILE A 80 -10.11 -19.03 6.61
C ILE A 80 -9.04 -20.09 6.34
N GLN A 81 -8.52 -20.80 7.36
CA GLN A 81 -7.56 -21.88 7.10
C GLN A 81 -8.18 -22.90 6.11
N ASN A 82 -9.44 -23.29 6.32
CA ASN A 82 -10.19 -24.18 5.42
C ASN A 82 -10.58 -23.57 4.05
N ARG A 83 -10.30 -22.28 3.80
CA ARG A 83 -10.56 -21.59 2.52
C ARG A 83 -9.29 -21.18 1.78
N THR A 84 -8.14 -21.26 2.42
CA THR A 84 -6.83 -21.18 1.76
C THR A 84 -6.48 -22.53 1.16
N LEU A 85 -5.82 -22.54 -0.01
CA LEU A 85 -5.35 -23.76 -0.68
C LEU A 85 -4.57 -24.67 0.27
N GLU A 86 -3.69 -24.11 1.10
CA GLU A 86 -2.93 -24.85 2.10
C GLU A 86 -3.81 -25.55 3.14
N GLY A 87 -4.82 -24.87 3.68
CA GLY A 87 -5.69 -25.52 4.67
C GLY A 87 -6.74 -26.45 4.04
N VAL A 88 -7.08 -26.31 2.77
CA VAL A 88 -7.82 -27.35 2.02
C VAL A 88 -6.95 -28.60 1.86
N LEU A 89 -5.68 -28.44 1.48
CA LEU A 89 -4.74 -29.55 1.33
C LEU A 89 -4.54 -30.32 2.65
N ASN A 90 -4.34 -29.58 3.74
CA ASN A 90 -4.14 -30.17 5.06
C ASN A 90 -5.41 -30.84 5.60
N GLY A 91 -6.60 -30.36 5.22
CA GLY A 91 -7.87 -31.00 5.57
C GLY A 91 -8.18 -32.27 4.78
N LEU A 92 -7.57 -32.46 3.60
CA LEU A 92 -7.70 -33.70 2.80
C LEU A 92 -6.70 -34.78 3.22
N ALA A 93 -5.67 -34.42 3.97
CA ALA A 93 -4.62 -35.32 4.45
C ALA A 93 -4.85 -35.84 5.89
N ALA A 94 -5.97 -35.45 6.52
CA ALA A 94 -6.41 -35.85 7.86
C ALA A 94 -7.62 -36.78 7.76
#